data_AF-I7KFZ0-F1
#
_entry.id   AF-I7KFZ0-F1
#
_cell.length_a   1.000
_cell.length_b   1.000
_cell.length_c   1.000
_cell.angle_alpha   90.00
_cell.angle_beta   90.00
_cell.angle_gamma   90.00
#
_symmetry.space_group_name_H-M   'P 1'
#
loop_
_entity.id
_entity.type
_entity.pdbx_description
1 polymer ?
#
loop_
_entity_poly.entity_id
_entity_poly.type
_entity_poly.pdbx_seq_one_letter_code
_entity_poly.pdbx_strand_id
1 'polypeptide(L)'
;MLPESVSNLYKDLRSVACRFKSPAFGSYFLGKVEDDFKDIKLKSCDGKDERAIERYLEEQGKLLDVLKRQTDIYNMFYDDSSWI
;
A
#
# COMPACT_ATOMS: atom_id res chain seq x y z
N MET A 1 7.07 -13.04 14.71
CA MET A 1 7.37 -11.61 14.46
C MET A 1 7.54 -11.44 12.96
N LEU A 2 6.89 -10.44 12.37
CA LEU A 2 7.06 -10.11 10.96
C LEU A 2 8.48 -9.55 10.72
N PRO A 3 9.10 -9.82 9.55
CA PRO A 3 10.34 -9.18 9.17
C PRO A 3 10.21 -7.65 9.10
N GLU A 4 11.32 -6.96 9.35
CA GLU A 4 11.37 -5.51 9.29
C GLU A 4 11.05 -4.99 7.87
N SER A 5 11.44 -5.74 6.84
CA SER A 5 11.12 -5.43 5.43
C SER A 5 9.62 -5.29 5.19
N VAL A 6 8.80 -6.16 5.79
CA VAL A 6 7.32 -6.10 5.70
C VAL A 6 6.81 -4.83 6.36
N SER A 7 7.34 -4.48 7.54
CA SER A 7 6.93 -3.30 8.29
C SER A 7 7.33 -1.99 7.58
N ASN A 8 8.50 -1.96 6.95
CA ASN A 8 8.98 -0.81 6.20
C ASN A 8 8.17 -0.63 4.91
N LEU A 9 7.92 -1.71 4.15
CA LEU A 9 7.10 -1.67 2.94
C LEU A 9 5.68 -1.17 3.23
N TYR A 10 5.06 -1.64 4.32
CA TYR A 10 3.77 -1.13 4.78
C TYR A 10 3.79 0.38 5.07
N LYS A 11 4.81 0.88 5.77
CA LYS A 11 4.95 2.32 6.05
C LYS A 11 5.11 3.14 4.78
N ASP A 12 5.90 2.66 3.82
CA ASP A 12 6.13 3.33 2.55
C ASP A 12 4.85 3.40 1.71
N LEU A 13 4.12 2.28 1.60
CA LEU A 13 2.83 2.22 0.92
C LEU A 13 1.81 3.17 1.55
N ARG A 14 1.73 3.18 2.89
CA ARG A 14 0.85 4.09 3.63
C ARG A 14 1.22 5.55 3.36
N SER A 15 2.50 5.88 3.35
CA SER A 15 2.99 7.22 3.05
C SER A 15 2.61 7.67 1.64
N VAL A 16 2.77 6.80 0.64
CA VAL A 16 2.39 7.10 -0.75
C VAL A 16 0.87 7.23 -0.91
N ALA A 17 0.09 6.35 -0.28
CA ALA A 17 -1.38 6.45 -0.30
C ALA A 17 -1.87 7.81 0.26
N CYS A 18 -1.24 8.32 1.32
CA CYS A 18 -1.57 9.63 1.88
C CYS A 18 -1.16 10.83 0.99
N ARG A 19 -0.38 10.62 -0.06
CA ARG A 19 0.05 11.69 -0.98
C ARG A 19 -0.94 11.92 -2.13
N PHE A 20 -1.94 11.06 -2.34
CA PHE A 20 -2.98 11.31 -3.34
C PHE A 20 -3.79 12.56 -2.95
N LYS A 21 -3.92 13.50 -3.89
CA LYS A 21 -4.78 14.68 -3.70
C LYS A 21 -6.27 14.32 -3.72
N SER A 22 -6.67 13.29 -4.49
CA SER A 22 -8.05 12.78 -4.44
C SER A 22 -8.30 12.03 -3.12
N PRO A 23 -9.29 12.48 -2.32
CA PRO A 23 -9.64 11.81 -1.08
C PRO A 23 -10.13 10.36 -1.30
N ALA A 24 -10.84 10.12 -2.41
CA ALA A 24 -11.36 8.79 -2.75
C ALA A 24 -10.22 7.80 -3.02
N PHE A 25 -9.26 8.18 -3.87
CA PHE A 25 -8.10 7.32 -4.17
C PHE A 25 -7.21 7.12 -2.94
N GLY A 26 -6.92 8.19 -2.20
CA GLY A 26 -6.13 8.11 -0.97
C GLY A 26 -6.75 7.16 0.05
N SER A 27 -8.07 7.29 0.30
CA SER A 27 -8.78 6.43 1.26
C SER A 27 -8.85 4.98 0.80
N TYR A 28 -9.11 4.73 -0.49
CA TYR A 28 -9.15 3.39 -1.05
C TYR A 28 -7.82 2.65 -0.87
N PHE A 29 -6.71 3.27 -1.30
CA PHE A 29 -5.40 2.63 -1.18
C PHE A 29 -4.92 2.51 0.26
N LEU A 30 -5.27 3.47 1.12
CA LEU A 30 -4.98 3.37 2.55
C LEU A 30 -5.67 2.15 3.18
N GLY A 31 -6.97 1.98 2.93
CA GLY A 31 -7.72 0.82 3.42
C GLY A 31 -7.15 -0.49 2.89
N LYS A 32 -6.82 -0.54 1.58
CA LYS A 32 -6.25 -1.74 0.97
C LYS A 32 -4.90 -2.13 1.58
N VAL A 33 -4.02 -1.16 1.83
CA VAL A 33 -2.71 -1.39 2.47
C VAL A 33 -2.85 -1.87 3.91
N GLU A 34 -3.82 -1.33 4.66
CA GLU A 34 -4.11 -1.78 6.02
C GLU A 34 -4.66 -3.21 6.07
N ASP A 35 -5.56 -3.56 5.15
CA ASP A 35 -6.16 -4.89 5.07
C ASP A 35 -5.13 -5.95 4.65
N ASP A 36 -4.33 -5.68 3.61
CA ASP A 36 -3.27 -6.59 3.16
C ASP A 36 -2.21 -6.81 4.26
N PHE A 37 -1.90 -5.77 5.06
CA PHE A 37 -0.98 -5.89 6.20
C PHE A 37 -1.58 -6.70 7.36
N LYS A 38 -2.87 -6.56 7.65
CA LYS A 38 -3.56 -7.39 8.66
C LYS A 38 -3.55 -8.85 8.22
N ASP A 39 -3.83 -9.13 6.95
CA ASP A 39 -3.85 -10.48 6.39
C ASP A 39 -2.49 -11.18 6.53
N ILE A 40 -1.39 -10.52 6.17
CA ILE A 40 -0.06 -11.13 6.32
C ILE A 40 0.35 -11.29 7.79
N LYS A 41 -0.07 -10.36 8.65
CA LYS A 41 0.16 -10.46 10.10
C LYS A 41 -0.56 -11.67 10.69
N LEU A 42 -1.81 -11.93 10.30
CA LEU A 42 -2.56 -13.12 10.73
C LEU A 42 -1.89 -14.40 10.24
N LYS A 43 -1.57 -14.48 8.93
CA LYS A 43 -0.88 -15.64 8.34
C LYS A 43 0.47 -15.93 9.00
N SER A 44 1.22 -14.91 9.38
CA SER A 44 2.51 -15.07 10.07
C SER A 44 2.38 -15.51 11.54
N CYS A 45 1.22 -15.31 12.19
CA CYS A 45 0.98 -15.72 13.57
C CYS A 45 0.59 -17.20 13.68
N ASP A 46 -0.14 -17.73 12.70
CA ASP A 46 -0.66 -19.12 12.71
C ASP A 46 0.38 -20.18 12.27
N GLY A 47 1.51 -19.75 11.75
CA GLY A 47 2.63 -20.57 11.32
C GLY A 47 3.52 -19.73 10.41
N LYS A 48 4.85 -19.87 10.47
CA LYS A 48 5.78 -19.10 9.63
C LYS A 48 5.62 -19.50 8.15
N ASP A 49 4.60 -19.00 7.47
CA ASP A 49 4.45 -19.13 6.02
C ASP A 49 5.40 -18.13 5.34
N GLU A 50 6.68 -18.51 5.29
CA GLU A 50 7.74 -17.71 4.67
C GLU A 50 7.42 -17.40 3.20
N ARG A 51 6.73 -18.30 2.48
CA ARG A 51 6.28 -18.07 1.10
C ARG A 51 5.19 -17.00 1.01
N ALA A 52 4.30 -16.92 2.00
CA ALA A 52 3.33 -15.82 2.06
C ALA A 52 4.03 -14.48 2.28
N ILE A 53 5.08 -14.44 3.10
CA ILE A 53 5.86 -13.23 3.36
C ILE A 53 6.63 -12.80 2.10
N GLU A 54 7.31 -13.73 1.43
CA GLU A 54 8.05 -13.44 0.18
C GLU A 54 7.12 -12.90 -0.90
N ARG A 55 5.97 -13.54 -1.09
CA ARG A 55 4.94 -13.09 -2.04
C ARG A 55 4.38 -11.72 -1.67
N TYR A 56 4.10 -11.48 -0.39
CA TYR A 56 3.68 -10.16 0.07
C TYR A 56 4.72 -9.10 -0.30
N LEU A 57 6.00 -9.33 0.01
CA LEU A 57 7.07 -8.39 -0.30
C LEU A 57 7.19 -8.12 -1.80
N GLU A 58 7.06 -9.15 -2.64
CA GLU A 58 7.12 -9.01 -4.09
C GLU A 58 5.92 -8.23 -4.65
N GLU A 59 4.69 -8.63 -4.31
CA GLU A 59 3.46 -8.04 -4.84
C GLU A 59 3.31 -6.60 -4.36
N GLN A 60 3.54 -6.34 -3.07
CA GLN A 60 3.40 -5.02 -2.47
C GLN A 60 4.56 -4.10 -2.85
N GLY A 61 5.75 -4.65 -3.14
CA GLY A 61 6.86 -3.89 -3.72
C GLY A 61 6.52 -3.37 -5.12
N LYS A 62 5.95 -4.22 -5.98
CA LYS A 62 5.44 -3.81 -7.30
C LYS A 62 4.33 -2.78 -7.17
N LEU A 63 3.42 -2.95 -6.22
CA LEU A 63 2.36 -1.98 -5.94
C LEU A 63 2.94 -0.62 -5.55
N LEU A 64 3.96 -0.58 -4.69
CA LEU A 64 4.61 0.66 -4.27
C LEU A 64 5.14 1.46 -5.47
N ASP A 65 5.80 0.80 -6.41
CA ASP A 65 6.33 1.44 -7.62
C ASP A 65 5.24 1.94 -8.55
N VAL A 66 4.11 1.22 -8.64
CA VAL A 66 2.94 1.69 -9.38
C VAL A 66 2.31 2.89 -8.69
N LEU A 67 2.09 2.82 -7.37
CA LEU A 67 1.44 3.90 -6.62
C LEU A 67 2.26 5.18 -6.66
N LYS A 68 3.59 5.13 -6.52
CA LYS A 68 4.44 6.33 -6.64
C LYS A 68 4.19 7.07 -7.97
N ARG A 69 4.21 6.34 -9.08
CA ARG A 69 3.95 6.90 -10.42
C ARG A 69 2.52 7.42 -10.56
N GLN A 70 1.54 6.66 -10.07
CA GLN A 70 0.13 7.04 -10.14
C GLN A 70 -0.15 8.29 -9.30
N THR A 71 0.43 8.40 -8.11
CA THR A 71 0.30 9.60 -7.28
C THR A 71 0.87 10.82 -8.00
N ASP A 72 2.06 10.71 -8.59
CA ASP A 72 2.67 11.84 -9.30
C ASP A 72 1.83 12.27 -10.51
N ILE A 73 1.43 11.31 -11.37
CA ILE A 73 0.60 11.58 -12.57
C ILE A 73 -0.76 12.15 -12.16
N TYR A 74 -1.47 11.46 -11.27
CA TYR A 74 -2.83 11.83 -10.88
C TYR A 74 -2.84 13.22 -10.24
N ASN A 75 -1.87 13.54 -9.39
CA ASN A 75 -1.79 14.83 -8.72
C ASN A 75 -1.44 16.00 -9.66
N MET A 76 -0.84 15.73 -10.83
CA MET A 76 -0.60 16.75 -11.87
C MET A 76 -1.91 17.17 -12.56
N PHE A 77 -2.84 16.23 -12.73
CA PHE A 77 -4.11 16.45 -13.43
C PHE A 77 -5.31 16.58 -12.50
N TYR A 78 -5.11 16.41 -11.19
CA TYR A 78 -6.16 16.56 -10.20
C TYR A 78 -6.48 18.04 -10.00
N ASP A 79 -7.73 18.37 -10.27
CA ASP A 79 -8.32 19.69 -10.10
C ASP A 79 -9.52 19.57 -9.16
N ASP A 80 -9.52 20.33 -8.06
CA ASP A 80 -10.60 20.36 -7.07
C ASP A 80 -11.92 20.87 -7.65
N SER A 81 -11.92 21.44 -8.86
CA SER A 81 -13.15 21.79 -9.59
C SER A 81 -13.74 20.63 -10.40
N SER A 82 -13.07 19.47 -10.44
CA SER A 82 -13.53 18.26 -11.16
C SER A 82 -14.46 17.36 -10.34
N TRP A 83 -15.02 17.88 -9.25
CA TRP A 83 -16.08 17.19 -8.51
C TRP A 83 -17.31 17.10 -9.42
N ILE A 84 -17.57 15.90 -9.95
CA ILE A 84 -18.86 15.53 -10.54
C ILE A 84 -19.89 15.44 -9.42
#